data_AF-A0A953EEQ4-F1
#
_entry.id   AF-A0A953EEQ4-F1
#
_cell.length_a   1.000
_cell.length_b   1.000
_cell.length_c   1.000
_cell.angle_alpha   90.00
_cell.angle_beta   90.00
_cell.angle_gamma   90.00
#
_symmetry.space_group_name_H-M   'P 1'
#
loop_
_entity.id
_entity.type
_entity.pdbx_description
1 polymer ?
#
loop_
_entity_poly.entity_id
_entity_poly.type
_entity_poly.pdbx_seq_one_letter_code
_entity_poly.pdbx_strand_id
1 'polypeptide(L)'
;MRRLRPLLALALLAPLPAMAQGDSASATATQRRQSALWFDPTQLPSFTGTVDRYLINPGGEADALIFREGPQIVFPPDVADAVRKAAPPGHPLIVWGIRARTAPVITMLAFAPDADAAPMVVERLYWRLSGQQVPDPAVRLRVNGTVKQPYYSPQGEVAGAILEDGTVVLLPKGAADDFKGLLKPGAKLAAEGPGQQKEAGRALLAERLGEKADSLRPVVGKATTAGTSR
;
A
#
# COMPACT_ATOMS: atom_id res chain seq x y z
N MET A 1 77.59 50.75 2.23
CA MET A 1 76.66 51.82 2.65
C MET A 1 75.25 51.23 2.62
N ARG A 2 74.52 51.32 3.75
CA ARG A 2 73.08 50.97 3.91
C ARG A 2 72.25 51.58 2.77
N ARG A 3 71.17 50.91 2.33
CA ARG A 3 69.75 51.37 2.20
C ARG A 3 68.89 50.18 1.71
N LEU A 4 68.05 49.61 2.56
CA LEU A 4 66.58 49.80 2.67
C LEU A 4 65.76 48.94 1.67
N ARG A 5 65.05 47.95 2.22
CA ARG A 5 63.95 47.20 1.60
C ARG A 5 62.72 48.11 1.40
N PRO A 6 61.86 47.79 0.43
CA PRO A 6 60.44 47.68 0.77
C PRO A 6 59.80 46.38 0.25
N LEU A 7 58.85 45.89 1.05
CA LEU A 7 57.90 44.84 0.74
C LEU A 7 56.92 45.31 -0.36
N LEU A 8 56.56 44.43 -1.29
CA LEU A 8 55.33 44.56 -2.05
C LEU A 8 54.55 43.25 -2.01
N ALA A 9 53.26 43.38 -1.69
CA ALA A 9 52.35 42.33 -1.28
C ALA A 9 51.90 41.42 -2.44
N LEU A 10 51.84 40.12 -2.13
CA LEU A 10 51.26 39.08 -2.98
C LEU A 10 49.74 39.06 -2.75
N ALA A 11 48.96 39.49 -3.73
CA ALA A 11 47.50 39.36 -3.70
C ALA A 11 47.09 37.94 -4.15
N LEU A 12 46.69 37.11 -3.19
CA LEU A 12 46.05 35.82 -3.43
C LEU A 12 44.55 36.04 -3.69
N LEU A 13 44.11 35.79 -4.92
CA LEU A 13 42.72 35.75 -5.33
C LEU A 13 42.13 34.38 -4.95
N ALA A 14 41.28 34.32 -3.93
CA ALA A 14 40.56 33.10 -3.56
C ALA A 14 39.24 32.98 -4.35
N PRO A 15 38.85 31.78 -4.83
CA PRO A 15 37.57 31.57 -5.48
C PRO A 15 36.43 31.55 -4.45
N LEU A 16 35.36 32.32 -4.72
CA LEU A 16 34.13 32.33 -3.96
C LEU A 16 33.40 30.99 -4.08
N PRO A 17 32.95 30.35 -2.98
CA PRO A 17 32.10 29.18 -3.05
C PRO A 17 30.69 29.61 -3.47
N ALA A 18 30.18 29.00 -4.55
CA ALA A 18 28.78 29.10 -4.94
C ALA A 18 27.92 28.48 -3.83
N MET A 19 27.17 29.32 -3.11
CA MET A 19 26.21 28.87 -2.12
C MET A 19 25.02 28.21 -2.83
N ALA A 20 25.00 26.88 -2.83
CA ALA A 20 23.81 26.09 -3.10
C ALA A 20 22.85 26.21 -1.90
N GLN A 21 22.05 27.28 -1.88
CA GLN A 21 20.93 27.45 -0.94
C GLN A 21 19.66 26.94 -1.61
N GLY A 22 19.33 25.66 -1.41
CA GLY A 22 18.12 25.06 -1.98
C GLY A 22 17.49 23.94 -1.15
N ASP A 23 18.27 23.13 -0.44
CA ASP A 23 17.75 21.87 0.14
C ASP A 23 17.42 21.92 1.63
N SER A 24 17.91 22.91 2.38
CA SER A 24 17.81 22.92 3.85
C SER A 24 16.39 23.19 4.36
N ALA A 25 15.55 23.90 3.61
CA ALA A 25 14.19 24.25 4.05
C ALA A 25 13.26 23.02 4.10
N SER A 26 13.38 22.12 3.11
CA SER A 26 12.60 20.88 3.04
C SER A 26 13.05 19.85 4.08
N ALA A 27 14.36 19.73 4.31
CA ALA A 27 14.90 18.87 5.35
C ALA A 27 14.44 19.31 6.76
N THR A 28 14.45 20.62 7.03
CA THR A 28 14.05 21.16 8.35
C THR A 28 12.55 20.98 8.62
N ALA A 29 11.69 21.07 7.59
CA ALA A 29 10.25 20.89 7.73
C ALA A 29 9.85 19.42 7.97
N THR A 30 10.49 18.48 7.24
CA THR A 30 10.30 17.03 7.45
C THR A 30 10.81 16.62 8.82
N GLN A 31 12.00 17.08 9.23
CA GLN A 31 12.56 16.79 10.55
C GLN A 31 11.71 17.36 11.69
N ARG A 32 11.08 18.54 11.50
CA ARG A 32 10.09 19.08 12.46
C ARG A 32 8.84 18.21 12.59
N ARG A 33 8.29 17.71 11.48
CA ARG A 33 7.12 16.81 11.53
C ARG A 33 7.44 15.48 12.21
N GLN A 34 8.65 14.96 12.01
CA GLN A 34 9.12 13.76 12.72
C GLN A 34 9.30 14.03 14.22
N SER A 35 9.85 15.19 14.60
CA SER A 35 9.95 15.60 16.01
C SER A 35 8.61 15.95 16.67
N ALA A 36 7.52 16.02 15.89
CA ALA A 36 6.17 16.28 16.40
C ALA A 36 5.40 14.99 16.74
N LEU A 37 5.93 13.83 16.38
CA LEU A 37 5.35 12.55 16.79
C LEU A 37 5.80 12.24 18.22
N TRP A 38 4.86 11.88 19.09
CA TRP A 38 5.16 11.51 20.47
C TRP A 38 5.87 10.14 20.59
N PHE A 39 6.10 9.45 19.46
CA PHE A 39 6.79 8.16 19.37
C PHE A 39 7.67 8.10 18.11
N ASP A 40 8.70 7.26 18.16
CA ASP A 40 9.56 6.93 17.01
C ASP A 40 9.02 5.70 16.28
N PRO A 41 8.57 5.81 15.01
CA PRO A 41 8.01 4.67 14.27
C PRO A 41 9.03 3.57 14.00
N THR A 42 10.34 3.86 14.06
CA THR A 42 11.39 2.86 13.81
C THR A 42 11.48 1.80 14.91
N GLN A 43 10.89 2.07 16.07
CA GLN A 43 10.80 1.12 17.20
C GLN A 43 9.71 0.05 17.00
N LEU A 44 8.87 0.18 15.97
CA LEU A 44 7.91 -0.85 15.59
C LEU A 44 8.60 -2.00 14.83
N PRO A 45 7.98 -3.19 14.74
CA PRO A 45 8.47 -4.24 13.84
C PRO A 45 8.55 -3.74 12.40
N SER A 46 9.71 -3.93 11.77
CA SER A 46 9.96 -3.56 10.37
C SER A 46 9.92 -4.77 9.44
N PHE A 47 9.50 -4.51 8.21
CA PHE A 47 9.40 -5.49 7.13
C PHE A 47 9.92 -4.82 5.85
N THR A 48 10.93 -5.41 5.24
CA THR A 48 11.50 -4.91 3.98
C THR A 48 11.18 -5.88 2.86
N GLY A 49 10.81 -5.35 1.71
CA GLY A 49 10.56 -6.15 0.52
C GLY A 49 10.59 -5.30 -0.75
N THR A 50 10.57 -5.97 -1.89
CA THR A 50 10.47 -5.32 -3.20
C THR A 50 9.01 -5.23 -3.60
N VAL A 51 8.51 -4.04 -3.96
CA VAL A 51 7.13 -3.88 -4.42
C VAL A 51 6.93 -4.66 -5.73
N ASP A 52 6.07 -5.67 -5.73
CA ASP A 52 5.65 -6.38 -6.96
C ASP A 52 4.60 -5.56 -7.69
N ARG A 53 3.49 -5.23 -7.00
CA ARG A 53 2.39 -4.46 -7.56
C ARG A 53 1.56 -3.78 -6.49
N TYR A 54 0.90 -2.70 -6.87
CA TYR A 54 -0.20 -2.11 -6.13
C TYR A 54 -1.51 -2.81 -6.51
N LEU A 55 -2.44 -2.86 -5.56
CA LEU A 55 -3.77 -3.43 -5.74
C LEU A 55 -4.79 -2.32 -5.53
N ILE A 56 -5.78 -2.27 -6.42
CA ILE A 56 -6.95 -1.42 -6.21
C ILE A 56 -8.07 -2.22 -5.56
N ASN A 57 -8.89 -1.55 -4.78
CA ASN A 57 -10.14 -2.09 -4.26
C ASN A 57 -11.30 -1.84 -5.23
N PRO A 58 -12.48 -2.45 -5.00
CA PRO A 58 -13.67 -2.20 -5.82
C PRO A 58 -14.13 -0.73 -5.86
N GLY A 59 -13.68 0.12 -4.93
CA GLY A 59 -13.86 1.58 -4.97
C GLY A 59 -12.95 2.29 -5.98
N GLY A 60 -11.99 1.57 -6.55
CA GLY A 60 -11.04 2.09 -7.53
C GLY A 60 -9.89 2.88 -6.90
N GLU A 61 -9.66 2.67 -5.61
CA GLU A 61 -8.56 3.26 -4.85
C GLU A 61 -7.53 2.18 -4.53
N ALA A 62 -6.25 2.53 -4.47
CA ALA A 62 -5.22 1.61 -4.02
C ALA A 62 -5.20 1.56 -2.49
N ASP A 63 -5.37 0.38 -1.90
CA ASP A 63 -5.36 0.17 -0.44
C ASP A 63 -4.45 -0.98 0.00
N ALA A 64 -3.81 -1.62 -0.97
CA ALA A 64 -2.81 -2.64 -0.71
C ALA A 64 -1.71 -2.65 -1.77
N LEU A 65 -0.59 -3.27 -1.41
CA LEU A 65 0.43 -3.70 -2.34
C LEU A 65 0.90 -5.10 -1.97
N ILE A 66 1.51 -5.79 -2.93
CA ILE A 66 2.15 -7.09 -2.71
C ILE A 66 3.65 -6.90 -2.80
N PHE A 67 4.37 -7.43 -1.81
CA PHE A 67 5.80 -7.65 -1.90
C PHE A 67 6.10 -8.88 -2.75
N ARG A 68 7.18 -8.84 -3.53
CA ARG A 68 7.64 -9.97 -4.35
C ARG A 68 7.92 -11.21 -3.50
N GLU A 69 8.30 -10.98 -2.25
CA GLU A 69 8.56 -11.99 -1.22
C GLU A 69 7.28 -12.69 -0.73
N GLY A 70 6.09 -12.19 -1.11
CA GLY A 70 4.79 -12.78 -0.83
C GLY A 70 3.85 -11.96 0.06
N PRO A 71 4.31 -11.24 1.11
CA PRO A 71 3.41 -10.52 1.99
C PRO A 71 2.54 -9.47 1.29
N GLN A 72 1.28 -9.41 1.69
CA GLN A 72 0.39 -8.29 1.39
C GLN A 72 0.61 -7.18 2.42
N ILE A 73 0.78 -5.95 1.96
CA ILE A 73 0.81 -4.77 2.81
C ILE A 73 -0.49 -4.02 2.60
N VAL A 74 -1.21 -3.69 3.67
CA VAL A 74 -2.45 -2.91 3.64
C VAL A 74 -2.25 -1.54 4.26
N PHE A 75 -2.88 -0.54 3.68
CA PHE A 75 -2.81 0.86 4.10
C PHE A 75 -4.08 1.61 3.72
N PRO A 76 -4.37 2.76 4.37
CA PRO A 76 -5.50 3.59 3.96
C PRO A 76 -5.31 4.16 2.54
N PRO A 77 -6.39 4.27 1.74
CA PRO A 77 -6.34 4.79 0.37
C PRO A 77 -5.64 6.14 0.17
N ASP A 78 -5.77 7.07 1.10
CA ASP A 78 -5.20 8.43 1.00
C ASP A 78 -3.66 8.44 1.07
N VAL A 79 -3.04 7.38 1.61
CA VAL A 79 -1.58 7.26 1.66
C VAL A 79 -1.01 6.63 0.38
N ALA A 80 -1.85 6.02 -0.45
CA ALA A 80 -1.42 5.19 -1.57
C ALA A 80 -0.47 5.89 -2.55
N ASP A 81 -0.72 7.16 -2.87
CA ASP A 81 0.12 7.93 -3.79
C ASP A 81 1.48 8.26 -3.16
N ALA A 82 1.52 8.52 -1.85
CA ALA A 82 2.78 8.73 -1.13
C ALA A 82 3.62 7.44 -1.08
N VAL A 83 2.99 6.28 -0.81
CA VAL A 83 3.69 4.98 -0.84
C VAL A 83 4.23 4.70 -2.25
N ARG A 84 3.42 4.92 -3.29
CA ARG A 84 3.82 4.67 -4.69
C ARG A 84 4.94 5.58 -5.16
N LYS A 85 4.95 6.84 -4.70
CA LYS A 85 6.05 7.77 -4.96
C LYS A 85 7.34 7.34 -4.27
N ALA A 86 7.26 6.85 -3.04
CA ALA A 86 8.42 6.36 -2.30
C ALA A 86 8.98 5.06 -2.91
N ALA A 87 8.11 4.12 -3.28
CA ALA A 87 8.51 2.84 -3.86
C ALA A 87 7.63 2.43 -5.04
N PRO A 88 7.95 2.86 -6.27
CA PRO A 88 7.31 2.33 -7.46
C PRO A 88 7.49 0.80 -7.57
N PRO A 89 6.67 0.08 -8.35
CA PRO A 89 6.91 -1.34 -8.63
C PRO A 89 8.37 -1.61 -9.03
N GLY A 90 8.94 -2.67 -8.47
CA GLY A 90 10.35 -3.05 -8.65
C GLY A 90 11.33 -2.41 -7.66
N HIS A 91 10.90 -1.46 -6.82
CA HIS A 91 11.75 -0.78 -5.84
C HIS A 91 11.56 -1.35 -4.42
N PRO A 92 12.58 -1.21 -3.55
CA PRO A 92 12.46 -1.60 -2.15
C PRO A 92 11.52 -0.66 -1.39
N LEU A 93 10.92 -1.20 -0.34
CA LEU A 93 10.15 -0.44 0.65
C LEU A 93 10.40 -1.03 2.03
N ILE A 94 10.67 -0.17 3.00
CA ILE A 94 10.65 -0.50 4.42
C ILE A 94 9.28 -0.13 4.97
N VAL A 95 8.64 -1.09 5.63
CA VAL A 95 7.32 -0.94 6.26
C VAL A 95 7.45 -1.22 7.74
N TRP A 96 7.07 -0.27 8.57
CA TRP A 96 6.86 -0.49 10.00
C TRP A 96 5.40 -0.72 10.27
N GLY A 97 5.06 -1.79 10.98
CA GLY A 97 3.66 -2.17 11.11
C GLY A 97 3.39 -3.42 11.94
N ILE A 98 2.16 -3.91 11.81
CA ILE A 98 1.65 -5.06 12.55
C ILE A 98 1.35 -6.19 11.57
N ARG A 99 2.03 -7.32 11.72
CA ARG A 99 1.74 -8.55 10.96
C ARG A 99 0.59 -9.32 11.61
N ALA A 100 -0.38 -9.75 10.81
CA ALA A 100 -1.45 -10.62 11.28
C ALA A 100 -0.90 -12.00 11.72
N ARG A 101 -1.53 -12.61 12.72
CA ARG A 101 -1.05 -13.89 13.30
C ARG A 101 -1.19 -15.07 12.33
N THR A 102 -2.24 -15.08 11.51
CA THR A 102 -2.67 -16.25 10.75
C THR A 102 -2.49 -16.11 9.24
N ALA A 103 -1.95 -14.99 8.77
CA ALA A 103 -1.82 -14.69 7.34
C ALA A 103 -0.59 -13.82 7.04
N PRO A 104 -0.02 -13.91 5.83
CA PRO A 104 1.08 -13.06 5.38
C PRO A 104 0.58 -11.66 5.00
N VAL A 105 -0.07 -10.96 5.92
CA VAL A 105 -0.53 -9.57 5.74
C VAL A 105 0.02 -8.68 6.84
N ILE A 106 0.44 -7.47 6.47
CA ILE A 106 1.00 -6.46 7.36
C ILE A 106 0.19 -5.17 7.21
N THR A 107 -0.29 -4.65 8.34
CA THR A 107 -0.90 -3.32 8.40
C THR A 107 0.20 -2.27 8.57
N MET A 108 0.36 -1.40 7.57
CA MET A 108 1.37 -0.34 7.56
C MET A 108 1.01 0.77 8.56
N LEU A 109 1.99 1.15 9.39
CA LEU A 109 1.91 2.29 10.33
C LEU A 109 2.94 3.37 9.99
N ALA A 110 4.05 2.99 9.35
CA ALA A 110 4.97 3.92 8.71
C ALA A 110 5.70 3.24 7.56
N PHE A 111 6.31 4.04 6.68
CA PHE A 111 7.11 3.52 5.57
C PHE A 111 8.24 4.46 5.17
N ALA A 112 9.26 3.91 4.51
CA ALA A 112 10.37 4.65 3.91
C ALA A 112 10.90 3.87 2.68
N PRO A 113 11.47 4.56 1.68
CA PRO A 113 12.10 3.90 0.53
C PRO A 113 13.37 3.11 0.92
N ASP A 114 14.09 3.58 1.93
CA ASP A 114 15.34 3.00 2.43
C ASP A 114 15.58 3.41 3.90
N ALA A 115 16.71 2.98 4.48
CA ALA A 115 17.04 3.20 5.89
C ALA A 115 17.59 4.61 6.19
N ASP A 116 18.05 5.34 5.16
CA ASP A 116 18.59 6.69 5.31
C ASP A 116 17.46 7.73 5.24
N ALA A 117 16.34 7.37 4.62
CA ALA A 117 15.15 8.20 4.53
C ALA A 117 14.36 8.25 5.85
N ALA A 118 13.95 9.47 6.18
CA ALA A 118 12.98 9.77 7.22
C ALA A 118 11.67 8.96 7.06
N PRO A 119 11.26 8.13 8.04
CA PRO A 119 9.99 7.40 7.96
C PRO A 119 8.77 8.33 7.90
N MET A 120 7.87 8.02 6.97
CA MET A 120 6.56 8.65 6.83
C MET A 120 5.54 7.88 7.64
N VAL A 121 4.89 8.53 8.61
CA VAL A 121 3.87 7.89 9.45
C VAL A 121 2.49 7.94 8.79
N VAL A 122 1.78 6.82 8.90
CA VAL A 122 0.38 6.68 8.49
C VAL A 122 -0.50 7.23 9.62
N GLU A 123 -1.14 8.36 9.39
CA GLU A 123 -1.94 9.04 10.42
C GLU A 123 -3.24 8.28 10.75
N ARG A 124 -3.86 7.63 9.75
CA ARG A 124 -5.12 6.91 9.93
C ARG A 124 -4.91 5.41 10.01
N LEU A 125 -5.41 4.84 11.10
CA LEU A 125 -5.38 3.41 11.34
C LEU A 125 -6.34 2.66 10.40
N TYR A 126 -5.80 1.76 9.56
CA TYR A 126 -6.54 0.98 8.56
C TYR A 126 -7.14 -0.35 9.07
N TRP A 127 -8.05 -0.30 10.05
CA TRP A 127 -8.50 -1.53 10.74
C TRP A 127 -9.69 -2.20 10.04
N ARG A 128 -10.31 -1.52 9.07
CA ARG A 128 -11.45 -2.03 8.32
C ARG A 128 -11.12 -1.98 6.85
N LEU A 129 -11.39 -3.09 6.17
CA LEU A 129 -11.16 -3.20 4.75
C LEU A 129 -12.10 -2.24 3.98
N SER A 130 -11.50 -1.45 3.08
CA SER A 130 -12.19 -0.58 2.12
C SER A 130 -12.76 -1.39 0.95
N GLY A 131 -13.57 -0.76 0.11
CA GLY A 131 -14.09 -1.39 -1.10
C GLY A 131 -15.10 -2.53 -0.85
N GLN A 132 -15.56 -2.69 0.39
CA GLN A 132 -16.74 -3.48 0.75
C GLN A 132 -18.06 -2.76 0.37
N GLN A 133 -17.95 -1.50 -0.04
CA GLN A 133 -19.02 -0.74 -0.68
C GLN A 133 -18.46 -0.13 -1.97
N VAL A 134 -19.17 -0.30 -3.07
CA VAL A 134 -18.76 0.21 -4.38
C VAL A 134 -19.46 1.55 -4.61
N PRO A 135 -18.72 2.65 -4.83
CA PRO A 135 -19.32 3.96 -5.10
C PRO A 135 -19.91 4.01 -6.51
N ASP A 136 -20.93 4.84 -6.69
CA ASP A 136 -21.47 5.17 -8.01
C ASP A 136 -20.61 6.26 -8.70
N PRO A 137 -20.41 6.19 -10.04
CA PRO A 137 -20.83 5.10 -10.92
C PRO A 137 -19.89 3.88 -10.84
N ALA A 138 -20.47 2.69 -10.74
CA ALA A 138 -19.76 1.42 -10.80
C ALA A 138 -19.94 0.76 -12.17
N VAL A 139 -18.91 0.06 -12.65
CA VAL A 139 -19.02 -0.79 -13.86
C VAL A 139 -19.31 -2.22 -13.43
N ARG A 140 -20.21 -2.89 -14.15
CA ARG A 140 -20.43 -4.33 -13.95
C ARG A 140 -19.32 -5.11 -14.65
N LEU A 141 -18.49 -5.77 -13.86
CA LEU A 141 -17.33 -6.51 -14.33
C LEU A 141 -17.60 -8.01 -14.27
N ARG A 142 -17.08 -8.73 -15.27
CA ARG A 142 -16.97 -10.19 -15.28
C ARG A 142 -15.50 -10.54 -15.48
N VAL A 143 -14.95 -11.37 -14.59
CA VAL A 143 -13.53 -11.76 -14.62
C VAL A 143 -13.40 -13.27 -14.54
N ASN A 144 -12.32 -13.78 -15.11
CA ASN A 144 -11.93 -15.18 -15.04
C ASN A 144 -10.40 -15.25 -15.02
N GLY A 145 -9.83 -16.06 -14.15
CA GLY A 145 -8.39 -16.29 -14.10
C GLY A 145 -7.97 -17.34 -13.08
N THR A 146 -6.67 -17.42 -12.86
CA THR A 146 -6.07 -18.23 -11.79
C THR A 146 -5.81 -17.34 -10.59
N VAL A 147 -6.12 -17.82 -9.39
CA VAL A 147 -5.79 -17.12 -8.14
C VAL A 147 -4.29 -17.19 -7.89
N LYS A 148 -3.65 -16.02 -7.75
CA LYS A 148 -2.27 -15.89 -7.29
C LYS A 148 -2.19 -16.15 -5.79
N GLN A 149 -3.00 -15.44 -5.01
CA GLN A 149 -3.12 -15.63 -3.56
C GLN A 149 -4.43 -15.07 -3.03
N PRO A 150 -4.85 -15.45 -1.80
CA PRO A 150 -6.00 -14.84 -1.15
C PRO A 150 -5.74 -13.34 -0.92
N TYR A 151 -6.80 -12.54 -1.04
CA TYR A 151 -6.78 -11.16 -0.58
C TYR A 151 -7.14 -11.14 0.91
N TYR A 152 -6.30 -10.53 1.74
CA TYR A 152 -6.49 -10.51 3.19
C TYR A 152 -7.07 -9.21 3.73
N SER A 153 -7.85 -9.29 4.80
CA SER A 153 -8.17 -8.14 5.65
C SER A 153 -6.95 -7.75 6.51
N PRO A 154 -6.93 -6.56 7.12
CA PRO A 154 -5.87 -6.16 8.06
C PRO A 154 -5.68 -7.13 9.24
N GLN A 155 -6.74 -7.88 9.62
CA GLN A 155 -6.71 -8.87 10.68
C GLN A 155 -6.21 -10.26 10.23
N GLY A 156 -5.97 -10.44 8.93
CA GLY A 156 -5.55 -11.73 8.36
C GLY A 156 -6.70 -12.68 8.01
N GLU A 157 -7.94 -12.19 7.96
CA GLU A 157 -9.07 -12.94 7.43
C GLU A 157 -9.01 -12.95 5.90
N VAL A 158 -9.45 -14.03 5.26
CA VAL A 158 -9.61 -14.04 3.81
C VAL A 158 -10.81 -13.18 3.44
N ALA A 159 -10.58 -12.10 2.70
CA ALA A 159 -11.62 -11.20 2.20
C ALA A 159 -11.92 -11.40 0.71
N GLY A 160 -11.07 -12.16 0.02
CA GLY A 160 -11.30 -12.53 -1.37
C GLY A 160 -10.05 -13.12 -2.03
N ALA A 161 -9.81 -12.78 -3.29
CA ALA A 161 -8.70 -13.30 -4.07
C ALA A 161 -8.03 -12.23 -4.93
N ILE A 162 -6.73 -12.43 -5.17
CA ILE A 162 -5.93 -11.69 -6.15
C ILE A 162 -5.64 -12.67 -7.28
N LEU A 163 -6.01 -12.32 -8.51
CA LEU A 163 -5.69 -13.12 -9.70
C LEU A 163 -4.24 -12.87 -10.16
N GLU A 164 -3.70 -13.76 -10.98
CA GLU A 164 -2.32 -13.63 -11.53
C GLU A 164 -2.08 -12.32 -12.28
N ASP A 165 -3.11 -11.80 -12.97
CA ASP A 165 -3.07 -10.51 -13.67
C ASP A 165 -3.15 -9.30 -12.72
N GLY A 166 -3.36 -9.51 -11.41
CA GLY A 166 -3.50 -8.46 -10.40
C GLY A 166 -4.93 -7.99 -10.18
N THR A 167 -5.92 -8.59 -10.86
CA THR A 167 -7.33 -8.31 -10.60
C THR A 167 -7.70 -8.71 -9.17
N VAL A 168 -8.35 -7.80 -8.44
CA VAL A 168 -8.87 -8.07 -7.10
C VAL A 168 -10.33 -8.46 -7.16
N VAL A 169 -10.67 -9.59 -6.56
CA VAL A 169 -12.05 -10.05 -6.37
C VAL A 169 -12.32 -10.06 -4.87
N LEU A 170 -12.97 -9.02 -4.36
CA LEU A 170 -13.42 -8.99 -2.97
C LEU A 170 -14.78 -9.68 -2.84
N LEU A 171 -15.00 -10.31 -1.70
CA LEU A 171 -16.29 -10.88 -1.34
C LEU A 171 -16.97 -9.98 -0.31
N PRO A 172 -18.32 -9.94 -0.30
CA PRO A 172 -19.08 -9.39 0.80
C PRO A 172 -18.62 -9.98 2.14
N LYS A 173 -18.65 -9.16 3.18
CA LYS A 173 -18.25 -9.56 4.53
C LYS A 173 -18.93 -10.87 4.97
N GLY A 174 -18.10 -11.80 5.46
CA GLY A 174 -18.56 -13.09 5.98
C GLY A 174 -18.91 -14.15 4.93
N ALA A 175 -18.76 -13.86 3.63
CA ALA A 175 -19.03 -14.83 2.56
C ALA A 175 -17.82 -15.70 2.20
N ALA A 176 -16.59 -15.29 2.54
CA ALA A 176 -15.37 -15.99 2.12
C ALA A 176 -15.29 -17.44 2.62
N ASP A 177 -15.91 -17.76 3.75
CA ASP A 177 -15.90 -19.10 4.32
C ASP A 177 -16.57 -20.14 3.39
N ASP A 178 -17.60 -19.74 2.65
CA ASP A 178 -18.37 -20.60 1.75
C ASP A 178 -17.59 -20.92 0.46
N PHE A 179 -16.54 -20.14 0.17
CA PHE A 179 -15.77 -20.21 -1.07
C PHE A 179 -14.28 -20.51 -0.87
N LYS A 180 -13.85 -20.95 0.33
CA LYS A 180 -12.43 -21.17 0.66
C LYS A 180 -11.65 -21.96 -0.39
N GLY A 181 -12.26 -22.97 -1.00
CA GLY A 181 -11.61 -23.77 -2.05
C GLY A 181 -11.24 -22.97 -3.29
N LEU A 182 -12.08 -22.01 -3.69
CA LEU A 182 -11.89 -21.17 -4.87
C LEU A 182 -10.92 -20.00 -4.64
N LEU A 183 -10.65 -19.64 -3.37
CA LEU A 183 -9.77 -18.52 -3.01
C LEU A 183 -8.32 -18.94 -2.78
N LYS A 184 -8.00 -20.24 -2.91
CA LYS A 184 -6.65 -20.76 -2.72
C LYS A 184 -5.75 -20.42 -3.91
N PRO A 185 -4.43 -20.23 -3.68
CA PRO A 185 -3.46 -20.13 -4.77
C PRO A 185 -3.60 -21.29 -5.77
N GLY A 186 -3.54 -20.98 -7.06
CA GLY A 186 -3.66 -21.94 -8.16
C GLY A 186 -5.09 -22.33 -8.54
N ALA A 187 -6.11 -21.98 -7.74
CA ALA A 187 -7.50 -22.26 -8.08
C ALA A 187 -7.97 -21.43 -9.29
N LYS A 188 -8.84 -22.01 -10.12
CA LYS A 188 -9.56 -21.26 -11.15
C LYS A 188 -10.73 -20.51 -10.51
N LEU A 189 -10.90 -19.27 -10.92
CA LEU A 189 -11.91 -18.37 -10.38
C LEU A 189 -12.55 -17.58 -11.49
N ALA A 190 -13.88 -17.59 -11.53
CA ALA A 190 -14.69 -16.64 -12.26
C ALA A 190 -15.57 -15.87 -11.27
N ALA A 191 -15.70 -14.56 -11.48
CA ALA A 191 -16.51 -13.69 -10.65
C ALA A 191 -17.27 -12.66 -11.49
N GLU A 192 -18.39 -12.20 -10.95
CA GLU A 192 -19.18 -11.12 -11.51
C GLU A 192 -19.68 -10.20 -10.40
N GLY A 193 -19.65 -8.89 -10.64
CA GLY A 193 -20.22 -7.90 -9.73
C GLY A 193 -19.83 -6.47 -10.11
N PRO A 194 -20.30 -5.48 -9.32
CA PRO A 194 -19.92 -4.09 -9.49
C PRO A 194 -18.45 -3.86 -9.10
N GLY A 195 -17.80 -2.92 -9.77
CA GLY A 195 -16.41 -2.57 -9.48
C GLY A 195 -15.88 -1.44 -10.34
N GLN A 196 -14.55 -1.37 -10.41
CA GLN A 196 -13.80 -0.34 -11.11
C GLN A 196 -12.72 -0.98 -11.99
N GLN A 197 -12.53 -0.40 -13.17
CA GLN A 197 -11.43 -0.73 -14.08
C GLN A 197 -10.73 0.57 -14.45
N LYS A 198 -9.48 0.72 -14.01
CA LYS A 198 -8.64 1.89 -14.23
C LYS A 198 -7.28 1.43 -14.76
N GLU A 199 -6.44 2.37 -15.19
CA GLU A 199 -5.06 2.08 -15.58
C GLU A 199 -4.27 1.39 -14.45
N ALA A 200 -4.55 1.77 -13.20
CA ALA A 200 -3.91 1.19 -12.01
C ALA A 200 -4.33 -0.27 -11.72
N GLY A 201 -5.37 -0.79 -12.38
CA GLY A 201 -5.81 -2.16 -12.20
C GLY A 201 -7.33 -2.34 -12.31
N ARG A 202 -7.78 -3.53 -11.90
CA ARG A 202 -9.20 -3.91 -11.94
C ARG A 202 -9.61 -4.56 -10.63
N ALA A 203 -10.76 -4.16 -10.10
CA ALA A 203 -11.32 -4.79 -8.91
C ALA A 203 -12.84 -4.79 -8.93
N LEU A 204 -13.43 -5.83 -8.34
CA LEU A 204 -14.88 -5.95 -8.19
C LEU A 204 -15.27 -6.56 -6.85
N LEU A 205 -16.46 -6.19 -6.38
CA LEU A 205 -17.14 -6.85 -5.26
C LEU A 205 -18.03 -7.95 -5.83
N ALA A 206 -17.72 -9.21 -5.54
CA ALA A 206 -18.37 -10.35 -6.16
C ALA A 206 -19.81 -10.52 -5.64
N GLU A 207 -20.77 -10.46 -6.55
CA GLU A 207 -22.15 -10.90 -6.33
C GLU A 207 -22.36 -12.35 -6.77
N ARG A 208 -21.51 -12.83 -7.68
CA ARG A 208 -21.49 -14.21 -8.14
C ARG A 208 -20.05 -14.70 -8.24
N LEU A 209 -19.82 -15.96 -7.83
CA LEU A 209 -18.49 -16.58 -7.82
C LEU A 209 -18.58 -18.07 -8.20
N GLY A 210 -17.57 -18.57 -8.90
CA GLY A 210 -17.48 -19.97 -9.33
C GLY A 210 -16.09 -20.28 -9.87
N GLU A 211 -15.87 -21.53 -10.29
CA GLU A 211 -14.59 -21.94 -10.89
C GLU A 211 -14.45 -21.41 -12.33
N LYS A 212 -15.57 -21.36 -13.04
CA LYS A 212 -15.73 -20.87 -14.41
C LYS A 212 -17.05 -20.11 -14.59
N ALA A 213 -17.18 -19.37 -15.69
CA ALA A 213 -18.33 -18.50 -15.96
C ALA A 213 -19.69 -19.23 -15.89
N ASP A 214 -19.76 -20.49 -16.31
CA ASP A 214 -21.01 -21.27 -16.30
C ASP A 214 -21.36 -21.87 -14.92
N SER A 215 -20.45 -21.77 -13.96
CA SER A 215 -20.59 -22.34 -12.60
C SER A 215 -20.81 -21.27 -11.52
N LEU A 216 -21.11 -20.04 -11.94
CA LEU A 216 -21.28 -18.91 -11.04
C LEU A 216 -22.49 -19.10 -10.13
N ARG A 217 -22.24 -19.08 -8.82
CA ARG A 217 -23.26 -19.14 -7.78
C ARG A 217 -23.33 -17.79 -7.05
N PRO A 218 -24.52 -17.39 -6.54
CA PRO A 218 -24.65 -16.16 -5.76
C PRO A 218 -23.71 -16.14 -4.55
N VAL A 219 -23.15 -14.97 -4.26
CA VAL A 219 -22.37 -14.69 -3.07
C VAL A 219 -23.22 -13.84 -2.14
N VAL A 220 -23.59 -14.39 -0.99
CA VAL A 220 -24.43 -13.70 -0.02
C VAL A 220 -23.56 -13.28 1.17
N GLY A 221 -23.50 -11.97 1.42
CA GLY A 221 -22.84 -11.46 2.63
C GLY A 221 -23.64 -11.79 3.87
N LYS A 222 -22.96 -11.95 5.01
CA LYS A 222 -23.65 -11.99 6.31
C LYS A 222 -24.02 -10.55 6.66
N ALA A 223 -25.31 -10.25 6.76
CA ALA A 223 -25.77 -8.96 7.26
C ALA A 223 -25.12 -8.72 8.63
N THR A 224 -24.41 -7.61 8.77
CA THR A 224 -23.97 -7.20 10.10
C THR A 224 -25.25 -6.81 10.82
N THR A 225 -25.68 -7.61 11.79
CA THR A 225 -26.70 -7.20 12.75
C THR A 225 -26.07 -6.02 13.50
N ALA A 226 -26.32 -4.81 13.02
CA ALA A 226 -25.97 -3.61 13.75
C ALA A 226 -26.79 -3.68 15.04
N GLY A 227 -26.12 -3.97 16.14
CA GLY A 227 -26.74 -3.94 17.46
C GLY A 227 -27.32 -2.56 17.66
N THR A 228 -28.66 -2.49 17.67
CA THR A 228 -29.39 -1.39 18.29
C THR A 228 -28.97 -1.36 19.76
N SER A 229 -27.98 -0.55 20.10
CA SER A 229 -27.78 -0.16 21.49
C SER A 229 -28.89 0.81 21.84
N ARG A 230 -29.72 0.40 22.81
CA ARG A 230 -30.47 1.34 23.65
C ARG A 230 -29.49 2.18 24.48
#